data_AF-A0A0E0L445-F1
#
_entry.id   AF-A0A0E0L445-F1
#
_cell.length_a   1.000
_cell.length_b   1.000
_cell.length_c   1.000
_cell.angle_alpha   90.00
_cell.angle_beta   90.00
_cell.angle_gamma   90.00
#
_symmetry.space_group_name_H-M   'P 1'
#
loop_
_entity.id
_entity.type
_entity.pdbx_description
1 polymer ?
#
loop_
_entity_poly.entity_id
_entity_poly.type
_entity_poly.pdbx_seq_one_letter_code
_entity_poly.pdbx_strand_id
1 'polypeptide(L)'
;MSPDAVGAGPSPELRGQLARVDSLGERLVAADEARAALARRLQAAVEVREESRRQGAALDEMRRRVELRRARVEEVLVAKRDALQGVERRKEELQAQIDRVLHLSGAVAAANRRLQEAKESLSGEKARLGDLHRLVRMRQQSMIGQVAALYPVKVFHDLPHGRNLDSNTNGAHRTLSEENGTLPEENGTHVLNVIKLPQIHALTFLGWQIGKQRRKQKDICEKDLQRSAAVLGYAAHAVLLIASYLHVPLRYPLHFGGSRSYVSDCLPSAETAPIASAERACINMTDPKLTVVYPLFVECQEDDSTKASYAIYLLHKDTEQLLNYIGAESYGRRVFDNLQELIRVIQSDEYVYS
;
A
#
# COMPACT_ATOMS: atom_id res chain seq x y z
N MET A 1 -156.00 -62.30 -37.42
CA MET A 1 -156.59 -62.34 -38.78
C MET A 1 -155.43 -62.43 -39.76
N SER A 2 -155.27 -63.57 -40.41
CA SER A 2 -154.53 -63.62 -41.68
C SER A 2 -155.36 -62.88 -42.74
N PRO A 3 -154.72 -62.38 -43.83
CA PRO A 3 -154.68 -63.25 -45.01
C PRO A 3 -153.37 -63.19 -45.81
N ASP A 4 -153.10 -64.32 -46.47
CA ASP A 4 -152.16 -64.49 -47.57
C ASP A 4 -152.57 -63.70 -48.82
N ALA A 5 -151.58 -63.23 -49.60
CA ALA A 5 -151.46 -63.50 -51.04
C ALA A 5 -150.25 -62.76 -51.67
N VAL A 6 -149.16 -63.52 -51.87
CA VAL A 6 -148.35 -63.65 -53.09
C VAL A 6 -148.41 -62.53 -54.15
N GLY A 7 -147.24 -61.97 -54.50
CA GLY A 7 -147.03 -61.40 -55.84
C GLY A 7 -145.79 -60.51 -56.02
N ALA A 8 -144.92 -60.92 -56.94
CA ALA A 8 -143.89 -60.13 -57.64
C ALA A 8 -142.58 -59.79 -56.89
N GLY A 9 -141.62 -60.71 -56.99
CA GLY A 9 -140.21 -60.44 -56.70
C GLY A 9 -139.58 -59.49 -57.73
N PRO A 10 -138.68 -58.58 -57.31
CA PRO A 10 -137.93 -57.71 -58.21
C PRO A 10 -136.72 -58.44 -58.80
N SER A 11 -136.40 -58.11 -60.06
CA SER A 11 -135.43 -58.72 -60.95
C SER A 11 -134.02 -58.94 -60.35
N PRO A 12 -133.32 -60.04 -60.72
CA PRO A 12 -132.06 -60.48 -60.10
C PRO A 12 -130.85 -59.57 -60.37
N GLU A 13 -130.93 -58.59 -61.28
CA GLU A 13 -129.81 -57.70 -61.59
C GLU A 13 -129.60 -56.58 -60.56
N LEU A 14 -130.66 -56.08 -59.91
CA LEU A 14 -130.55 -54.99 -58.91
C LEU A 14 -130.12 -55.49 -57.52
N ARG A 15 -130.50 -56.73 -57.12
CA ARG A 15 -130.00 -57.36 -55.88
C ARG A 15 -128.51 -57.70 -55.99
N GLY A 16 -128.04 -58.11 -57.17
CA GLY A 16 -126.61 -58.35 -57.42
C GLY A 16 -125.78 -57.07 -57.38
N GLN A 17 -126.35 -55.93 -57.80
CA GLN A 17 -125.69 -54.63 -57.74
C GLN A 17 -125.68 -54.04 -56.31
N LEU A 18 -126.77 -54.14 -55.55
CA LEU A 18 -126.81 -53.73 -54.13
C LEU A 18 -125.87 -54.58 -53.26
N ALA A 19 -125.89 -55.91 -53.40
CA ALA A 19 -124.95 -56.78 -52.68
C ALA A 19 -123.48 -56.54 -53.08
N ARG A 20 -123.22 -56.17 -54.35
CA ARG A 20 -121.89 -55.71 -54.76
C ARG A 20 -121.51 -54.39 -54.11
N VAL A 21 -122.41 -53.41 -54.05
CA VAL A 21 -122.17 -52.12 -53.40
C VAL A 21 -121.95 -52.30 -51.90
N ASP A 22 -122.70 -53.20 -51.24
CA ASP A 22 -122.52 -53.53 -49.83
C ASP A 22 -121.18 -54.24 -49.59
N SER A 23 -120.81 -55.22 -50.43
CA SER A 23 -119.49 -55.89 -50.34
C SER A 23 -118.31 -54.94 -50.64
N LEU A 24 -118.53 -53.95 -51.51
CA LEU A 24 -117.54 -52.91 -51.80
C LEU A 24 -117.47 -51.89 -50.66
N GLY A 25 -118.59 -51.59 -49.99
CA GLY A 25 -118.67 -50.77 -48.79
C GLY A 25 -117.96 -51.42 -47.61
N GLU A 26 -118.20 -52.71 -47.35
CA GLU A 26 -117.50 -53.48 -46.32
C GLU A 26 -115.99 -53.57 -46.58
N ARG A 27 -115.58 -53.71 -47.85
CA ARG A 27 -114.16 -53.68 -48.24
C ARG A 27 -113.54 -52.30 -48.09
N LEU A 28 -114.30 -51.22 -48.32
CA LEU A 28 -113.85 -49.85 -48.06
C LEU A 28 -113.68 -49.62 -46.56
N VAL A 29 -114.63 -50.06 -45.73
CA VAL A 29 -114.56 -49.96 -44.27
C VAL A 29 -113.38 -50.78 -43.72
N ALA A 30 -113.21 -52.03 -44.16
CA ALA A 30 -112.06 -52.86 -43.75
C ALA A 30 -110.72 -52.27 -44.23
N ALA A 31 -110.69 -51.66 -45.42
CA ALA A 31 -109.51 -50.96 -45.92
C ALA A 31 -109.21 -49.68 -45.10
N ASP A 32 -110.23 -48.94 -44.67
CA ASP A 32 -110.07 -47.76 -43.81
C ASP A 32 -109.63 -48.13 -42.39
N GLU A 33 -110.14 -49.23 -41.83
CA GLU A 33 -109.68 -49.77 -40.54
C GLU A 33 -108.23 -50.27 -40.63
N ALA A 34 -107.88 -50.98 -41.69
CA ALA A 34 -106.50 -51.41 -41.95
C ALA A 34 -105.56 -50.21 -42.15
N ARG A 35 -106.03 -49.17 -42.86
CA ARG A 35 -105.32 -47.90 -43.04
C ARG A 35 -105.15 -47.17 -41.71
N ALA A 36 -106.16 -47.15 -40.84
CA ALA A 36 -106.09 -46.55 -39.52
C ALA A 36 -105.18 -47.35 -38.56
N ALA A 37 -105.17 -48.68 -38.64
CA ALA A 37 -104.25 -49.53 -37.88
C ALA A 37 -102.80 -49.35 -38.34
N LEU A 38 -102.58 -49.25 -39.65
CA LEU A 38 -101.27 -48.94 -40.22
C LEU A 38 -100.81 -47.53 -39.83
N ALA A 39 -101.71 -46.53 -39.89
CA ALA A 39 -101.43 -45.17 -39.46
C ALA A 39 -100.98 -45.13 -38.00
N ARG A 40 -101.69 -45.81 -37.09
CA ARG A 40 -101.30 -45.92 -35.66
C ARG A 40 -99.94 -46.59 -35.47
N ARG A 41 -99.66 -47.68 -36.21
CA ARG A 41 -98.36 -48.37 -36.16
C ARG A 41 -97.22 -47.49 -36.68
N LEU A 42 -97.44 -46.77 -37.77
CA LEU A 42 -96.47 -45.82 -38.31
C LEU A 42 -96.22 -44.68 -37.32
N GLN A 43 -97.26 -44.17 -36.67
CA GLN A 43 -97.15 -43.10 -35.68
C GLN A 43 -96.36 -43.55 -34.46
N ALA A 44 -96.64 -44.74 -33.90
CA ALA A 44 -95.85 -45.32 -32.82
C ALA A 44 -94.38 -45.59 -33.23
N ALA A 45 -94.14 -46.06 -34.45
CA ALA A 45 -92.77 -46.27 -34.96
C ALA A 45 -92.01 -44.94 -35.17
N VAL A 46 -92.69 -43.87 -35.57
CA VAL A 46 -92.13 -42.52 -35.69
C VAL A 46 -91.80 -41.97 -34.31
N GLU A 47 -92.67 -42.13 -33.32
CA GLU A 47 -92.44 -41.71 -31.94
C GLU A 47 -91.21 -42.39 -31.33
N VAL A 48 -91.08 -43.72 -31.48
CA VAL A 48 -89.90 -44.48 -31.02
C VAL A 48 -88.62 -44.00 -31.73
N ARG A 49 -88.70 -43.70 -33.04
CA ARG A 49 -87.56 -43.15 -33.78
C ARG A 49 -87.18 -41.74 -33.32
N GLU A 50 -88.15 -40.88 -33.03
CA GLU A 50 -87.87 -39.54 -32.51
C GLU A 50 -87.27 -39.59 -31.10
N GLU A 51 -87.74 -40.49 -30.23
CA GLU A 51 -87.12 -40.71 -28.92
C GLU A 51 -85.68 -41.22 -29.03
N SER A 52 -85.43 -42.21 -29.90
CA SER A 52 -84.08 -42.69 -30.17
C SER A 52 -83.19 -41.57 -30.72
N ARG A 53 -83.71 -40.72 -31.61
CA ARG A 53 -83.00 -39.54 -32.13
C ARG A 53 -82.67 -38.53 -31.03
N ARG A 54 -83.61 -38.26 -30.11
CA ARG A 54 -83.38 -37.39 -28.94
C ARG A 54 -82.32 -37.96 -28.00
N GLN A 55 -82.37 -39.26 -27.73
CA GLN A 55 -81.38 -39.96 -26.92
C GLN A 55 -79.99 -39.91 -27.57
N GLY A 56 -79.91 -40.15 -28.88
CA GLY A 56 -78.66 -40.01 -29.65
C GLY A 56 -78.08 -38.60 -29.56
N ALA A 57 -78.91 -37.57 -29.76
CA ALA A 57 -78.48 -36.18 -29.63
C ALA A 57 -77.99 -35.83 -28.22
N ALA A 58 -78.62 -36.37 -27.16
CA ALA A 58 -78.17 -36.18 -25.78
C ALA A 58 -76.82 -36.87 -25.51
N LEU A 59 -76.61 -38.08 -26.04
CA LEU A 59 -75.33 -38.79 -25.93
C LEU A 59 -74.20 -38.07 -26.69
N ASP A 60 -74.49 -37.53 -27.87
CA ASP A 60 -73.52 -36.74 -28.65
C ASP A 60 -73.10 -35.48 -27.90
N GLU A 61 -74.04 -34.79 -27.25
CA GLU A 61 -73.76 -33.63 -26.42
C GLU A 61 -72.90 -34.01 -25.19
N MET A 62 -73.21 -35.13 -24.53
CA MET A 62 -72.38 -35.66 -23.44
C MET A 62 -70.96 -36.00 -23.93
N ARG A 63 -70.83 -36.62 -25.11
CA ARG A 63 -69.54 -36.94 -25.74
C ARG A 63 -68.73 -35.68 -25.99
N ARG A 64 -69.32 -34.64 -26.58
CA ARG A 64 -68.64 -33.34 -26.81
C ARG A 64 -68.14 -32.71 -25.52
N ARG A 65 -68.95 -32.76 -24.44
CA ARG A 65 -68.53 -32.24 -23.12
C ARG A 65 -67.34 -33.00 -22.55
N VAL A 66 -67.33 -34.33 -22.71
CA VAL A 66 -66.20 -35.16 -22.27
C VAL A 66 -64.95 -34.85 -23.09
N GLU A 67 -65.07 -34.72 -24.42
CA GLU A 67 -63.97 -34.37 -25.30
C GLU A 67 -63.38 -32.99 -24.98
N LEU A 68 -64.24 -31.99 -24.71
CA LEU A 68 -63.80 -30.66 -24.31
C LEU A 68 -63.10 -30.67 -22.94
N ARG A 69 -63.62 -31.43 -21.97
CA ARG A 69 -62.95 -31.61 -20.67
C ARG A 69 -61.60 -32.33 -20.84
N ARG A 70 -61.55 -33.35 -21.69
CA ARG A 70 -60.32 -34.07 -22.01
C ARG A 70 -59.27 -33.14 -22.62
N ALA A 71 -59.64 -32.33 -23.61
CA ALA A 71 -58.73 -31.37 -24.24
C ALA A 71 -58.16 -30.36 -23.22
N ARG A 72 -59.00 -29.85 -22.31
CA ARG A 72 -58.55 -28.97 -21.22
C ARG A 72 -57.57 -29.65 -20.27
N VAL A 73 -57.84 -30.91 -19.91
CA VAL A 73 -56.92 -31.69 -19.07
C VAL A 73 -55.59 -31.92 -19.80
N GLU A 74 -55.63 -32.25 -21.09
CA GLU A 74 -54.43 -32.42 -21.91
C GLU A 74 -53.60 -31.13 -21.99
N GLU A 75 -54.24 -29.98 -22.20
CA GLU A 75 -53.58 -28.66 -22.19
C GLU A 75 -52.91 -28.36 -20.84
N VAL A 76 -53.61 -28.58 -19.72
CA VAL A 76 -53.06 -28.38 -18.37
C VAL A 76 -51.89 -29.34 -18.11
N LEU A 77 -51.94 -30.58 -18.61
CA LEU A 77 -50.85 -31.53 -18.48
C LEU A 77 -49.61 -31.11 -19.28
N VAL A 78 -49.78 -30.56 -20.48
CA VAL A 78 -48.67 -30.00 -21.27
C VAL A 78 -48.08 -28.80 -20.55
N ALA A 79 -48.90 -27.84 -20.12
CA ALA A 79 -48.43 -26.67 -19.36
C ALA A 79 -47.68 -27.06 -18.08
N LYS A 80 -48.15 -28.09 -17.36
CA LYS A 80 -47.45 -28.63 -16.18
C LYS A 80 -46.08 -29.22 -16.55
N ARG A 81 -45.97 -29.97 -17.66
CA ARG A 81 -44.68 -30.52 -18.12
C ARG A 81 -43.71 -29.42 -18.49
N ASP A 82 -44.16 -28.39 -19.20
CA ASP A 82 -43.33 -27.26 -19.60
C ASP A 82 -42.86 -26.46 -18.38
N ALA A 83 -43.73 -26.26 -17.39
CA ALA A 83 -43.37 -25.64 -16.11
C ALA A 83 -42.32 -26.47 -15.36
N LEU A 84 -42.46 -27.79 -15.30
CA LEU A 84 -41.47 -28.69 -14.69
C LEU A 84 -40.11 -28.62 -15.41
N GLN A 85 -40.10 -28.63 -16.75
CA GLN A 85 -38.87 -28.46 -17.52
C GLN A 85 -38.23 -27.09 -17.28
N GLY A 86 -39.02 -26.02 -17.15
CA GLY A 86 -38.52 -24.70 -16.78
C GLY A 86 -37.85 -24.67 -15.41
N VAL A 87 -38.38 -25.41 -14.43
CA VAL A 87 -37.76 -25.54 -13.11
C VAL A 87 -36.44 -26.31 -13.17
N GLU A 88 -36.37 -27.41 -13.92
CA GLU A 88 -35.10 -28.17 -14.09
C GLU A 88 -34.03 -27.33 -14.78
N ARG A 89 -34.37 -26.57 -15.84
CA ARG A 89 -33.41 -25.65 -16.48
C ARG A 89 -32.86 -24.60 -15.50
N ARG A 90 -33.72 -23.97 -14.70
CA ARG A 90 -33.28 -23.01 -13.67
C ARG A 90 -32.39 -23.67 -12.62
N LYS A 91 -32.68 -24.92 -12.23
CA LYS A 91 -31.85 -25.68 -11.30
C LYS A 91 -30.47 -25.98 -11.89
N GLU A 92 -30.38 -26.35 -13.16
CA GLU A 92 -29.11 -26.53 -13.86
C GLU A 92 -28.31 -25.22 -13.97
N GLU A 93 -28.98 -24.10 -14.29
CA GLU A 93 -28.36 -22.78 -14.31
C GLU A 93 -27.80 -22.37 -12.94
N LEU A 94 -28.57 -22.59 -11.87
CA LEU A 94 -28.14 -22.34 -10.50
C LEU A 94 -26.97 -23.25 -10.10
N GLN A 95 -27.01 -24.53 -10.48
CA GLN A 95 -25.90 -25.44 -10.22
C GLN A 95 -24.62 -24.97 -10.92
N ALA A 96 -24.72 -24.55 -12.19
CA ALA A 96 -23.58 -23.99 -12.91
C ALA A 96 -23.07 -22.67 -12.28
N GLN A 97 -23.95 -21.85 -11.69
CA GLN A 97 -23.53 -20.68 -10.92
C GLN A 97 -22.79 -21.07 -9.64
N ILE A 98 -23.29 -22.06 -8.90
CA ILE A 98 -22.63 -22.60 -7.69
C ILE A 98 -21.24 -23.11 -8.04
N ASP A 99 -21.11 -23.91 -9.09
CA ASP A 99 -19.82 -24.48 -9.53
C ASP A 99 -18.82 -23.37 -9.92
N ARG A 100 -19.28 -22.32 -10.59
CA ARG A 100 -18.47 -21.13 -10.90
C ARG A 100 -18.00 -20.42 -9.63
N VAL A 101 -18.88 -20.21 -8.66
CA VAL A 101 -18.54 -19.55 -7.39
C VAL A 101 -17.54 -20.40 -6.59
N LEU A 102 -17.71 -21.72 -6.56
CA LEU A 102 -16.77 -22.63 -5.92
C LEU A 102 -15.39 -22.61 -6.59
N HIS A 103 -15.34 -22.54 -7.91
CA HIS A 103 -14.08 -22.41 -8.62
C HIS A 103 -13.39 -21.08 -8.30
N LEU A 104 -14.14 -19.98 -8.31
CA LEU A 104 -13.61 -18.66 -7.97
C LEU A 104 -13.15 -18.58 -6.51
N SER A 105 -13.87 -19.18 -5.56
CA SER A 105 -13.45 -19.22 -4.16
C SER A 105 -12.15 -20.02 -3.97
N GLY A 106 -11.98 -21.11 -4.70
CA GLY A 106 -10.72 -21.86 -4.76
C GLY A 106 -9.56 -21.04 -5.32
N ALA A 107 -9.79 -20.28 -6.39
CA ALA A 107 -8.80 -19.38 -6.98
C ALA A 107 -8.41 -18.25 -6.01
N VAL A 108 -9.39 -17.65 -5.31
CA VAL A 108 -9.15 -16.63 -4.28
C VAL A 108 -8.36 -17.20 -3.10
N ALA A 109 -8.68 -18.41 -2.64
CA ALA A 109 -7.92 -19.07 -1.59
C ALA A 109 -6.47 -19.35 -2.00
N ALA A 110 -6.24 -19.75 -3.26
CA ALA A 110 -4.89 -19.92 -3.80
C ALA A 110 -4.12 -18.59 -3.91
N ALA A 111 -4.78 -17.51 -4.35
CA ALA A 111 -4.19 -16.18 -4.38
C ALA A 111 -3.81 -15.68 -2.98
N ASN A 112 -4.67 -15.89 -1.98
CA ASN A 112 -4.39 -15.53 -0.60
C ASN A 112 -3.21 -16.30 -0.02
N ARG A 113 -3.07 -17.61 -0.32
CA ARG A 113 -1.90 -18.39 0.09
C ARG A 113 -0.60 -17.82 -0.50
N ARG A 114 -0.60 -17.51 -1.81
CA ARG A 114 0.57 -16.90 -2.48
C ARG A 114 0.93 -15.54 -1.90
N LEU A 115 -0.08 -14.72 -1.54
CA LEU A 115 0.15 -13.44 -0.89
C LEU A 115 0.79 -13.62 0.50
N GLN A 116 0.33 -14.61 1.26
CA GLN A 116 0.88 -14.91 2.58
C GLN A 116 2.32 -15.41 2.49
N GLU A 117 2.62 -16.31 1.54
CA GLU A 117 3.99 -16.77 1.24
C GLU A 117 4.91 -15.59 0.86
N ALA A 118 4.43 -14.67 0.02
CA ALA A 118 5.18 -13.47 -0.37
C ALA A 118 5.38 -12.48 0.80
N LYS A 119 4.42 -12.40 1.72
CA LYS A 119 4.55 -11.57 2.93
C LYS A 119 5.60 -12.14 3.88
N GLU A 120 5.63 -13.46 4.03
CA GLU A 120 6.62 -14.16 4.85
C GLU A 120 8.03 -14.03 4.26
N SER A 121 8.18 -14.16 2.95
CA SER A 121 9.48 -13.94 2.28
C SER A 121 9.96 -12.50 2.44
N LEU A 122 9.07 -11.50 2.27
CA LEU A 122 9.41 -10.09 2.47
C LEU A 122 9.80 -9.79 3.93
N SER A 123 9.11 -10.38 4.90
CA SER A 123 9.48 -10.26 6.30
C SER A 123 10.86 -10.86 6.58
N GLY A 124 11.19 -11.98 5.94
CA GLY A 124 12.52 -12.59 6.00
C GLY A 124 13.61 -11.69 5.40
N GLU A 125 13.36 -11.08 4.25
CA GLU A 125 14.28 -10.13 3.62
C GLU A 125 14.49 -8.87 4.47
N LYS A 126 13.41 -8.35 5.08
CA LYS A 126 13.50 -7.21 6.00
C LYS A 126 14.41 -7.51 7.20
N ALA A 127 14.31 -8.72 7.76
CA ALA A 127 15.21 -9.15 8.83
C ALA A 127 16.66 -9.22 8.35
N ARG A 128 16.92 -9.87 7.20
CA ARG A 128 18.27 -9.94 6.60
C ARG A 128 18.86 -8.57 6.31
N LEU A 129 18.06 -7.62 5.82
CA LEU A 129 18.50 -6.24 5.59
C LEU A 129 18.84 -5.55 6.92
N GLY A 130 18.05 -5.77 7.96
CA GLY A 130 18.34 -5.29 9.31
C GLY A 130 19.68 -5.81 9.84
N ASP A 131 19.95 -7.11 9.67
CA ASP A 131 21.21 -7.73 10.06
C ASP A 131 22.40 -7.16 9.26
N LEU A 132 22.24 -7.01 7.95
CA LEU A 132 23.28 -6.42 7.08
C LEU A 132 23.56 -4.96 7.45
N HIS A 133 22.52 -4.18 7.71
CA HIS A 133 22.65 -2.80 8.17
C HIS A 133 23.42 -2.73 9.50
N ARG A 134 23.14 -3.64 10.43
CA ARG A 134 23.88 -3.76 11.68
C ARG A 134 25.35 -4.09 11.43
N LEU A 135 25.66 -5.04 10.55
CA LEU A 135 27.05 -5.38 10.21
C LEU A 135 27.80 -4.20 9.59
N VAL A 136 27.16 -3.43 8.71
CA VAL A 136 27.74 -2.22 8.12
C VAL A 136 28.03 -1.18 9.21
N ARG A 137 27.07 -0.93 10.11
CA ARG A 137 27.24 0.02 11.21
C ARG A 137 28.31 -0.40 12.21
N MET A 138 28.36 -1.68 12.58
CA MET A 138 29.44 -2.24 13.39
C MET A 138 30.82 -2.04 12.73
N ARG A 139 30.90 -2.25 11.42
CA ARG A 139 32.13 -2.01 10.66
C ARG A 139 32.50 -0.53 10.64
N GLN A 140 31.53 0.37 10.40
CA GLN A 140 31.73 1.82 10.44
C GLN A 140 32.21 2.27 11.82
N GLN A 141 31.56 1.81 12.89
CA GLN A 141 31.93 2.07 14.28
C GLN A 141 33.37 1.63 14.57
N SER A 142 33.77 0.41 14.16
CA SER A 142 35.14 -0.08 14.33
C SER A 142 36.17 0.75 13.56
N MET A 143 35.89 1.06 12.30
CA MET A 143 36.80 1.85 11.45
C MET A 143 36.95 3.28 11.96
N ILE A 144 35.86 3.90 12.44
CA ILE A 144 35.89 5.25 13.02
C ILE A 144 36.53 5.21 14.42
N GLY A 145 36.41 4.11 15.17
CA GLY A 145 37.19 3.86 16.38
C GLY A 145 38.70 3.87 16.13
N GLN A 146 39.15 3.28 15.02
CA GLN A 146 40.56 3.36 14.61
C GLN A 146 40.98 4.78 14.24
N VAL A 147 40.13 5.53 13.54
CA VAL A 147 40.36 6.95 13.23
C VAL A 147 40.50 7.76 14.53
N ALA A 148 39.62 7.55 15.51
CA ALA A 148 39.70 8.21 16.81
C ALA A 148 40.98 7.88 17.60
N ALA A 149 41.49 6.64 17.46
CA ALA A 149 42.76 6.24 18.06
C ALA A 149 43.97 6.90 17.39
N LEU A 150 43.94 7.03 16.06
CA LEU A 150 44.98 7.72 15.28
C LEU A 150 44.93 9.25 15.48
N TYR A 151 43.73 9.79 15.69
CA TYR A 151 43.44 11.21 15.76
C TYR A 151 42.68 11.57 17.05
N PRO A 152 43.33 11.47 18.22
CA PRO A 152 42.66 11.66 19.50
C PRO A 152 42.30 13.14 19.69
N VAL A 153 41.00 13.43 19.71
CA VAL A 153 40.44 14.73 20.06
C VAL A 153 40.21 14.75 21.58
N LYS A 154 41.03 15.49 22.34
CA LYS A 154 40.83 15.68 23.78
C LYS A 154 40.34 17.10 24.06
N VAL A 155 39.14 17.23 24.63
CA VAL A 155 38.67 18.46 25.27
C VAL A 155 39.13 18.46 26.72
N PHE A 156 39.97 19.43 27.09
CA PHE A 156 40.24 19.73 28.49
C PHE A 156 39.12 20.61 29.03
N HIS A 157 38.28 20.05 29.89
CA HIS A 157 37.48 20.85 30.82
C HIS A 157 38.38 21.21 32.01
N ASP A 158 38.70 22.50 32.11
CA ASP A 158 39.28 23.22 33.25
C ASP A 158 40.09 22.40 34.26
N LEU A 159 41.39 22.25 34.00
CA LEU A 159 42.36 22.09 35.08
C LEU A 159 42.73 23.51 35.57
N PRO A 160 42.58 23.83 36.88
CA PRO A 160 43.04 25.11 37.41
C PRO A 160 44.55 25.19 37.16
N HIS A 161 44.96 26.30 36.55
CA HIS A 161 46.33 26.46 36.10
C HIS A 161 47.27 26.60 37.30
N GLY A 162 48.41 25.92 37.22
CA GLY A 162 49.63 26.39 37.87
C GLY A 162 50.23 25.42 38.88
N ARG A 163 51.03 24.47 38.39
CA ARG A 163 52.27 24.12 39.10
C ARG A 163 53.33 23.74 38.08
N ASN A 164 54.24 24.67 37.85
CA ASN A 164 55.52 24.38 37.19
C ASN A 164 56.18 23.25 37.99
N LEU A 165 56.60 22.19 37.31
CA LEU A 165 57.48 21.18 37.88
C LEU A 165 58.77 21.14 37.05
N ASP A 166 59.51 22.26 37.08
CA ASP A 166 60.95 22.23 36.89
C ASP A 166 61.53 21.81 38.25
N SER A 167 61.92 20.54 38.41
CA SER A 167 62.79 20.10 39.51
C SER A 167 63.35 18.71 39.22
N ASN A 168 64.66 18.69 39.01
CA ASN A 168 65.54 17.54 38.95
C ASN A 168 65.16 16.43 39.95
N THR A 169 65.23 15.20 39.47
CA THR A 169 65.35 14.01 40.32
C THR A 169 66.68 14.06 41.06
N ASN A 170 66.63 14.22 42.39
CA ASN A 170 67.61 13.68 43.33
C ASN A 170 67.00 13.67 44.75
N GLY A 171 66.85 12.47 45.32
CA GLY A 171 66.96 12.22 46.76
C GLY A 171 65.75 12.44 47.69
N ALA A 172 65.31 11.32 48.27
CA ALA A 172 64.95 11.14 49.70
C ALA A 172 63.60 11.67 50.28
N HIS A 173 62.73 10.70 50.60
CA HIS A 173 62.11 10.41 51.91
C HIS A 173 61.08 11.35 52.60
N ARG A 174 59.87 10.77 52.82
CA ARG A 174 58.96 10.80 54.01
C ARG A 174 58.01 11.99 54.35
N THR A 175 56.73 11.58 54.50
CA THR A 175 55.69 11.86 55.55
C THR A 175 54.83 13.14 55.59
N LEU A 176 53.51 12.90 55.45
CA LEU A 176 52.33 13.23 56.31
C LEU A 176 51.87 14.68 56.62
N SER A 177 50.52 14.80 56.64
CA SER A 177 49.60 15.62 57.48
C SER A 177 48.91 16.90 56.94
N GLU A 178 47.57 16.77 56.88
CA GLU A 178 46.41 17.64 57.20
C GLU A 178 46.57 19.14 57.57
N GLU A 179 45.65 20.01 57.08
CA GLU A 179 44.70 20.82 57.89
C GLU A 179 43.90 21.91 57.09
N ASN A 180 42.56 21.87 57.25
CA ASN A 180 41.45 22.86 57.29
C ASN A 180 41.49 24.34 56.80
N GLY A 181 40.30 24.78 56.31
CA GLY A 181 39.67 26.13 56.40
C GLY A 181 39.99 27.12 55.26
N THR A 182 39.15 28.03 54.72
CA THR A 182 37.85 28.63 55.11
C THR A 182 37.32 29.47 53.89
N LEU A 183 36.00 29.63 53.72
CA LEU A 183 35.25 30.51 52.78
C LEU A 183 35.17 31.99 53.29
N PRO A 184 34.43 33.00 52.71
CA PRO A 184 33.80 33.28 51.38
C PRO A 184 33.93 34.79 50.91
N GLU A 185 33.05 35.23 49.96
CA GLU A 185 32.46 36.59 49.76
C GLU A 185 33.25 37.66 48.95
N GLU A 186 32.68 38.62 48.21
CA GLU A 186 31.41 38.91 47.50
C GLU A 186 31.61 40.27 46.77
N ASN A 187 30.66 40.68 45.90
CA ASN A 187 30.50 41.99 45.20
C ASN A 187 31.24 42.13 43.83
N GLY A 188 30.63 42.43 42.68
CA GLY A 188 29.28 42.89 42.34
C GLY A 188 29.32 44.26 41.66
N THR A 189 29.39 44.36 40.32
CA THR A 189 28.77 45.43 39.49
C THR A 189 28.85 45.14 37.97
N HIS A 190 27.68 45.16 37.31
CA HIS A 190 27.50 45.30 35.85
C HIS A 190 27.94 46.73 35.42
N VAL A 191 28.34 47.11 34.19
CA VAL A 191 27.68 46.98 32.87
C VAL A 191 28.65 47.41 31.73
N LEU A 192 28.52 46.74 30.56
CA LEU A 192 28.74 47.17 29.15
C LEU A 192 30.11 47.75 28.65
N ASN A 193 30.83 46.97 27.83
CA ASN A 193 30.98 47.19 26.37
C ASN A 193 31.84 46.06 25.75
N VAL A 194 31.27 45.20 24.90
CA VAL A 194 31.43 45.24 23.43
C VAL A 194 32.92 45.24 23.08
N ILE A 195 33.58 44.09 22.89
CA ILE A 195 33.53 43.23 21.70
C ILE A 195 33.78 41.79 22.14
N LYS A 196 32.85 40.88 21.81
CA LYS A 196 33.02 39.43 21.97
C LYS A 196 33.90 38.90 20.83
N LEU A 197 35.06 38.36 21.19
CA LEU A 197 35.62 37.21 20.50
C LEU A 197 35.78 36.12 21.57
N PRO A 198 34.93 35.08 21.62
CA PRO A 198 35.05 34.05 22.64
C PRO A 198 36.42 33.39 22.50
N GLN A 199 37.12 33.42 23.62
CA GLN A 199 38.51 33.01 23.79
C GLN A 199 38.69 31.56 23.34
N ILE A 200 39.83 31.33 22.69
CA ILE A 200 40.34 30.04 22.28
C ILE A 200 40.47 29.17 23.53
N HIS A 201 39.51 28.26 23.74
CA HIS A 201 39.67 27.17 24.69
C HIS A 201 40.53 26.10 24.01
N ALA A 202 41.70 25.85 24.58
CA ALA A 202 42.74 24.99 24.04
C ALA A 202 42.29 23.52 23.95
N LEU A 203 41.79 23.11 22.78
CA LEU A 203 41.69 21.70 22.43
C LEU A 203 43.07 21.12 22.16
N THR A 204 43.19 19.84 22.46
CA THR A 204 44.44 19.12 22.37
C THR A 204 44.33 17.91 21.47
N PHE A 205 45.16 17.88 20.44
CA PHE A 205 45.44 16.71 19.63
C PHE A 205 46.78 16.14 20.08
N LEU A 206 46.84 14.86 20.47
CA LEU A 206 48.09 14.20 20.92
C LEU A 206 48.85 14.90 22.07
N GLY A 207 48.15 15.59 22.98
CA GLY A 207 48.77 16.21 24.17
C GLY A 207 49.15 17.70 24.08
N TRP A 208 48.87 18.38 22.96
CA TRP A 208 49.28 19.77 22.71
C TRP A 208 48.13 20.80 22.77
N GLN A 209 48.23 21.78 23.70
CA GLN A 209 47.26 22.85 23.90
C GLN A 209 47.42 23.98 22.86
N ILE A 210 46.36 24.27 22.09
CA ILE A 210 46.26 25.55 21.34
C ILE A 210 45.92 26.68 22.35
N GLY A 211 46.95 27.34 22.89
CA GLY A 211 46.82 28.66 23.50
C GLY A 211 46.60 28.71 25.02
N LYS A 212 47.69 28.84 25.78
CA LYS A 212 47.79 29.86 26.84
C LYS A 212 49.07 30.63 26.60
N GLN A 213 48.98 31.94 26.37
CA GLN A 213 49.78 32.93 27.10
C GLN A 213 49.25 34.34 26.80
N ARG A 214 48.84 35.04 27.86
CA ARG A 214 48.76 36.50 27.86
C ARG A 214 50.20 37.04 27.85
N ARG A 215 50.71 37.50 26.71
CA ARG A 215 51.75 38.54 26.66
C ARG A 215 51.48 39.46 25.46
N LYS A 216 51.87 40.71 25.65
CA LYS A 216 51.62 41.85 24.77
C LYS A 216 51.91 41.49 23.30
N GLN A 217 51.00 41.92 22.44
CA GLN A 217 51.04 41.79 20.99
C GLN A 217 52.38 42.22 20.40
N LYS A 218 53.12 41.25 19.85
CA LYS A 218 54.00 41.29 18.67
C LYS A 218 54.74 39.94 18.62
N ASP A 219 54.68 39.29 17.47
CA ASP A 219 55.32 38.02 17.08
C ASP A 219 54.58 36.75 17.52
N ILE A 220 53.52 36.40 16.77
CA ILE A 220 53.08 35.00 16.68
C ILE A 220 54.28 34.21 16.15
N CYS A 221 54.76 33.21 16.90
CA CYS A 221 55.89 32.40 16.47
C CYS A 221 55.49 31.57 15.24
N GLU A 222 56.32 31.58 14.19
CA GLU A 222 56.15 30.74 12.98
C GLU A 222 55.92 29.26 13.33
N LYS A 223 56.56 28.79 14.40
CA LYS A 223 56.36 27.44 14.94
C LYS A 223 54.94 27.18 15.41
N ASP A 224 54.24 28.18 15.95
CA ASP A 224 52.85 28.04 16.41
C ASP A 224 51.86 28.07 15.25
N LEU A 225 52.15 28.83 14.18
CA LEU A 225 51.39 28.79 12.92
C LEU A 225 51.55 27.44 12.22
N GLN A 226 52.76 26.90 12.16
CA GLN A 226 53.01 25.58 11.57
C GLN A 226 52.32 24.47 12.38
N ARG A 227 52.27 24.59 13.71
CA ARG A 227 51.56 23.65 14.58
C ARG A 227 50.05 23.74 14.39
N SER A 228 49.46 24.93 14.34
CA SER A 228 48.02 25.10 14.12
C SER A 228 47.61 24.55 12.75
N ALA A 229 48.43 24.80 11.72
CA ALA A 229 48.29 24.24 10.39
C ALA A 229 48.34 22.71 10.39
N ALA A 230 49.25 22.09 11.14
CA ALA A 230 49.33 20.64 11.28
C ALA A 230 48.05 20.07 11.94
N VAL A 231 47.56 20.70 13.00
CA VAL A 231 46.33 20.26 13.70
C VAL A 231 45.10 20.37 12.80
N LEU A 232 44.96 21.46 12.05
CA LEU A 232 43.88 21.63 11.09
C LEU A 232 43.99 20.61 9.94
N GLY A 233 45.20 20.30 9.49
CA GLY A 233 45.44 19.23 8.53
C GLY A 233 45.00 17.86 9.03
N TYR A 234 45.32 17.52 10.28
CA TYR A 234 44.84 16.27 10.88
C TYR A 234 43.33 16.23 11.06
N ALA A 235 42.71 17.35 11.44
CA ALA A 235 41.25 17.45 11.53
C ALA A 235 40.58 17.23 10.16
N ALA A 236 41.10 17.88 9.11
CA ALA A 236 40.62 17.68 7.75
C ALA A 236 40.76 16.22 7.29
N HIS A 237 41.87 15.56 7.64
CA HIS A 237 42.05 14.14 7.33
C HIS A 237 41.07 13.24 8.09
N ALA A 238 40.85 13.49 9.37
CA ALA A 238 39.88 12.73 10.16
C ALA A 238 38.46 12.88 9.57
N VAL A 239 38.05 14.10 9.23
CA VAL A 239 36.75 14.38 8.58
C VAL A 239 36.65 13.67 7.23
N LEU A 240 37.70 13.70 6.41
CA LEU A 240 37.75 13.00 5.12
C LEU A 240 37.60 11.47 5.28
N LEU A 241 38.31 10.87 6.24
CA LEU A 241 38.22 9.43 6.52
C LEU A 241 36.83 9.05 7.03
N ILE A 242 36.28 9.81 7.98
CA ILE A 242 34.94 9.55 8.51
C ILE A 242 33.90 9.66 7.39
N ALA A 243 33.96 10.71 6.56
CA ALA A 243 33.08 10.87 5.39
C ALA A 243 33.18 9.68 4.43
N SER A 244 34.40 9.19 4.16
CA SER A 244 34.62 8.02 3.28
C SER A 244 34.01 6.74 3.86
N TYR A 245 34.11 6.52 5.17
CA TYR A 245 33.57 5.32 5.83
C TYR A 245 32.04 5.37 5.94
N LEU A 246 31.49 6.56 6.16
CA LEU A 246 30.05 6.81 6.13
C LEU A 246 29.48 6.86 4.71
N HIS A 247 30.34 6.85 3.68
CA HIS A 247 29.95 7.02 2.27
C HIS A 247 29.16 8.31 2.02
N VAL A 248 29.53 9.39 2.71
CA VAL A 248 28.91 10.71 2.57
C VAL A 248 29.81 11.62 1.72
N PRO A 249 29.33 12.12 0.57
CA PRO A 249 30.08 13.12 -0.20
C PRO A 249 30.09 14.45 0.55
N LEU A 250 31.28 14.99 0.82
CA LEU A 250 31.43 16.30 1.47
C LEU A 250 30.97 17.43 0.54
N ARG A 251 30.28 18.42 1.11
CA ARG A 251 29.83 19.59 0.39
C ARG A 251 30.99 20.47 -0.05
N TYR A 252 32.02 20.59 0.80
CA TYR A 252 33.25 21.30 0.48
C TYR A 252 34.39 20.28 0.38
N PRO A 253 34.87 19.93 -0.83
CA PRO A 253 35.92 18.94 -0.99
C PRO A 253 37.20 19.31 -0.22
N LEU A 254 37.72 18.35 0.55
CA LEU A 254 38.95 18.50 1.33
C LEU A 254 40.14 17.92 0.58
N HIS A 255 41.23 18.69 0.52
CA HIS A 255 42.51 18.29 -0.03
C HIS A 255 43.53 18.18 1.10
N PHE A 256 43.77 16.94 1.56
CA PHE A 256 44.73 16.70 2.63
C PHE A 256 46.17 16.84 2.11
N GLY A 257 46.93 17.76 2.73
CA GLY A 257 48.33 18.03 2.44
C GLY A 257 49.17 18.15 3.71
N GLY A 258 48.77 17.50 4.81
CA GLY A 258 49.36 17.70 6.13
C GLY A 258 49.16 19.14 6.60
N SER A 259 50.24 19.82 7.00
CA SER A 259 50.20 21.25 7.37
C SER A 259 49.80 22.18 6.23
N ARG A 260 49.78 21.73 4.97
CA ARG A 260 49.34 22.52 3.82
C ARG A 260 48.05 21.93 3.22
N SER A 261 47.05 21.73 4.07
CA SER A 261 45.74 21.23 3.65
C SER A 261 44.87 22.38 3.13
N TYR A 262 43.94 22.07 2.23
CA TYR A 262 43.04 23.04 1.60
C TYR A 262 41.61 22.53 1.57
N VAL A 263 40.66 23.45 1.45
CA VAL A 263 39.23 23.17 1.25
C VAL A 263 38.72 23.95 0.04
N SER A 264 37.88 23.31 -0.76
CA SER A 264 37.34 23.90 -1.99
C SER A 264 35.90 24.34 -1.79
N ASP A 265 35.60 25.60 -2.13
CA ASP A 265 34.21 26.07 -2.27
C ASP A 265 33.78 26.02 -3.73
N CYS A 266 32.67 25.34 -3.97
CA CYS A 266 32.01 25.31 -5.26
C CYS A 266 31.03 26.49 -5.29
N LEU A 267 31.52 27.65 -5.68
CA LEU A 267 30.64 28.78 -5.91
C LEU A 267 29.70 28.43 -7.08
N PRO A 268 28.38 28.69 -6.97
CA PRO A 268 27.51 28.58 -8.13
C PRO A 268 27.97 29.62 -9.15
N SER A 269 28.49 29.15 -10.30
CA SER A 269 28.83 30.03 -11.41
C SER A 269 27.61 30.85 -11.76
N ALA A 270 27.73 32.17 -11.65
CA ALA A 270 26.71 33.09 -12.12
C ALA A 270 26.77 33.15 -13.65
N GLU A 271 26.37 32.08 -14.35
CA GLU A 271 26.17 32.06 -15.81
C GLU A 271 25.26 30.88 -16.24
N THR A 272 23.95 31.15 -16.29
CA THR A 272 22.96 30.70 -17.30
C THR A 272 23.09 29.26 -17.87
N ALA A 273 22.40 28.22 -17.36
CA ALA A 273 21.08 27.67 -17.80
C ALA A 273 21.19 26.15 -18.10
N PRO A 274 20.11 25.38 -18.40
CA PRO A 274 18.71 25.41 -17.95
C PRO A 274 18.28 24.13 -17.19
N ILE A 275 17.06 24.17 -16.66
CA ILE A 275 16.33 23.07 -16.03
C ILE A 275 16.07 21.95 -17.06
N ALA A 276 16.83 20.85 -17.01
CA ALA A 276 16.37 19.50 -17.37
C ALA A 276 17.51 18.49 -17.20
N SER A 277 17.41 17.67 -16.14
CA SER A 277 17.63 16.22 -16.16
C SER A 277 18.07 15.76 -14.78
N ALA A 278 17.12 15.18 -14.05
CA ALA A 278 17.36 14.52 -12.79
C ALA A 278 17.98 13.14 -13.07
N GLU A 279 19.26 13.12 -13.43
CA GLU A 279 20.07 11.91 -13.36
C GLU A 279 21.36 12.26 -12.64
N ARG A 280 21.61 11.52 -11.56
CA ARG A 280 22.77 11.64 -10.66
C ARG A 280 24.06 11.40 -11.45
N ALA A 281 24.52 12.41 -12.16
CA ALA A 281 25.87 12.41 -12.72
C ALA A 281 26.83 12.69 -11.56
N CYS A 282 27.75 11.76 -11.31
CA CYS A 282 29.00 12.04 -10.65
C CYS A 282 29.65 13.20 -11.43
N ILE A 283 29.48 14.42 -10.93
CA ILE A 283 29.91 15.63 -11.63
C ILE A 283 31.43 15.59 -11.61
N ASN A 284 32.02 15.47 -12.79
CA ASN A 284 33.46 15.56 -13.01
C ASN A 284 33.97 16.87 -12.41
N MET A 285 34.51 16.80 -11.19
CA MET A 285 35.19 17.91 -10.50
C MET A 285 36.57 18.15 -11.10
N THR A 286 36.62 18.54 -12.37
CA THR A 286 37.88 18.72 -13.10
C THR A 286 37.94 20.04 -13.86
N ASP A 287 36.96 20.93 -13.68
CA ASP A 287 37.04 22.27 -14.23
C ASP A 287 37.58 23.25 -13.17
N PRO A 288 38.88 23.59 -13.19
CA PRO A 288 39.53 24.42 -12.16
C PRO A 288 39.01 25.87 -12.13
N LYS A 289 38.13 26.25 -13.05
CA LYS A 289 37.52 27.59 -13.12
C LYS A 289 36.37 27.81 -12.15
N LEU A 290 35.79 26.73 -11.58
CA LEU A 290 34.55 26.80 -10.78
C LEU A 290 34.74 26.54 -9.28
N THR A 291 35.94 26.10 -8.86
CA THR A 291 36.24 25.75 -7.47
C THR A 291 37.30 26.68 -6.92
N VAL A 292 36.94 27.50 -5.93
CA VAL A 292 37.90 28.36 -5.23
C VAL A 292 38.50 27.58 -4.07
N VAL A 293 39.83 27.51 -4.01
CA VAL A 293 40.55 26.74 -2.99
C VAL A 293 41.04 27.66 -1.88
N TYR A 294 40.75 27.31 -0.63
CA TYR A 294 41.12 28.08 0.56
C TYR A 294 42.09 27.30 1.46
N PRO A 295 43.14 27.93 1.99
CA PRO A 295 44.14 27.27 2.83
C PRO A 295 43.60 27.02 4.25
N LEU A 296 43.86 25.84 4.81
CA LEU A 296 43.61 25.52 6.23
C LEU A 296 44.82 25.87 7.11
N PHE A 297 45.60 26.86 6.72
CA PHE A 297 46.80 27.34 7.41
C PHE A 297 46.96 28.83 7.16
N VAL A 298 47.68 29.51 8.06
CA VAL A 298 47.97 30.95 7.95
C VAL A 298 49.46 31.12 7.70
N GLU A 299 49.81 31.71 6.56
CA GLU A 299 51.14 32.27 6.33
C GLU A 299 51.14 33.75 6.77
N CYS A 300 52.28 34.33 7.15
CA CYS A 300 52.39 35.65 7.79
C CYS A 300 51.97 36.86 6.92
N GLN A 301 51.15 36.66 5.88
CA GLN A 301 50.59 37.71 5.01
C GLN A 301 49.20 38.14 5.51
N GLU A 302 48.88 39.43 5.40
CA GLU A 302 47.67 40.01 6.02
C GLU A 302 46.34 39.43 5.50
N ASP A 303 46.28 39.04 4.21
CA ASP A 303 45.06 38.49 3.58
C ASP A 303 44.81 37.01 3.90
N ASP A 304 45.81 36.29 4.41
CA ASP A 304 45.73 34.83 4.60
C ASP A 304 44.93 34.46 5.86
N SER A 305 44.89 35.35 6.86
CA SER A 305 44.09 35.15 8.08
C SER A 305 42.60 35.06 7.78
N THR A 306 42.08 35.89 6.88
CA THR A 306 40.67 35.88 6.48
C THR A 306 40.33 34.64 5.65
N LYS A 307 41.21 34.27 4.71
CA LYS A 307 41.03 33.07 3.88
C LYS A 307 41.07 31.80 4.72
N ALA A 308 41.99 31.72 5.68
CA ALA A 308 42.09 30.59 6.60
C ALA A 308 40.89 30.51 7.55
N SER A 309 40.41 31.66 8.05
CA SER A 309 39.19 31.70 8.87
C SER A 309 37.97 31.20 8.11
N TYR A 310 37.84 31.56 6.83
CA TYR A 310 36.80 31.04 5.97
C TYR A 310 36.96 29.53 5.69
N ALA A 311 38.18 29.06 5.42
CA ALA A 311 38.46 27.64 5.25
C ALA A 311 38.05 26.80 6.48
N ILE A 312 38.35 27.29 7.68
CA ILE A 312 37.95 26.63 8.94
C ILE A 312 36.43 26.59 9.08
N TYR A 313 35.73 27.64 8.64
CA TYR A 313 34.26 27.66 8.61
C TYR A 313 33.70 26.62 7.63
N LEU A 314 34.29 26.44 6.46
CA LEU A 314 33.86 25.40 5.51
C LEU A 314 34.08 24.00 6.08
N LEU A 315 35.25 23.73 6.68
CA LEU A 315 35.53 22.47 7.39
C LEU A 315 34.53 22.21 8.53
N HIS A 316 34.11 23.27 9.24
CA HIS A 316 33.06 23.17 10.25
C HIS A 316 31.72 22.75 9.64
N LYS A 317 31.36 23.30 8.48
CA LYS A 317 30.13 22.95 7.76
C LYS A 317 30.13 21.52 7.23
N ASP A 318 31.25 21.00 6.79
CA ASP A 318 31.37 19.58 6.45
C ASP A 318 31.20 18.69 7.69
N THR A 319 31.76 19.09 8.83
CA THR A 319 31.60 18.33 10.09
C THR A 319 30.14 18.35 10.56
N GLU A 320 29.46 19.49 10.44
CA GLU A 320 28.02 19.65 10.70
C GLU A 320 27.17 18.81 9.75
N GLN A 321 27.54 18.73 8.47
CA GLN A 321 26.88 17.84 7.50
C GLN A 321 26.95 16.37 7.95
N LEU A 322 28.12 15.91 8.42
CA LEU A 322 28.29 14.55 8.91
C LEU A 322 27.46 14.27 10.17
N LEU A 323 27.37 15.23 11.10
CA LEU A 323 26.50 15.11 12.28
C LEU A 323 25.02 15.01 11.88
N ASN A 324 24.57 15.90 10.99
CA ASN A 324 23.20 15.90 10.47
C ASN A 324 22.87 14.60 9.73
N TYR A 325 23.83 14.01 9.01
CA TYR A 325 23.66 12.73 8.34
C TYR A 325 23.35 11.58 9.33
N ILE A 326 23.91 11.64 10.53
CA ILE A 326 23.69 10.64 11.60
C ILE A 326 22.47 11.00 12.46
N GLY A 327 21.84 12.16 12.22
CA GLY A 327 20.69 12.64 12.99
C GLY A 327 21.07 13.30 14.31
N ALA A 328 22.33 13.71 14.49
CA ALA A 328 22.79 14.42 15.67
C ALA A 328 22.83 15.95 15.44
N GLU A 329 22.54 16.71 16.49
CA GLU A 329 22.63 18.18 16.45
C GLU A 329 24.09 18.65 16.55
N SER A 330 24.41 19.78 15.91
CA SER A 330 25.74 20.38 16.00
C SER A 330 26.01 20.96 17.40
N TYR A 331 27.10 20.54 18.02
CA TYR A 331 27.57 21.07 19.31
C TYR A 331 28.37 22.37 19.11
N GLY A 332 27.66 23.47 18.85
CA GLY A 332 28.24 24.82 18.77
C GLY A 332 28.92 25.16 17.43
N ARG A 333 29.76 26.20 17.44
CA ARG A 333 30.39 26.80 16.23
C ARG A 333 31.83 26.32 15.96
N ARG A 334 32.28 25.28 16.66
CA ARG A 334 33.69 24.83 16.62
C ARG A 334 33.80 23.49 15.89
N VAL A 335 34.76 23.39 14.97
CA VAL A 335 35.05 22.16 14.19
C VAL A 335 35.32 20.98 15.13
N PHE A 336 36.20 21.18 16.11
CA PHE A 336 36.68 20.09 16.95
C PHE A 336 35.64 19.56 17.94
N ASP A 337 34.77 20.44 18.45
CA ASP A 337 33.66 20.02 19.32
C ASP A 337 32.70 19.11 18.54
N ASN A 338 32.32 19.55 17.34
CA ASN A 338 31.48 18.76 16.44
C ASN A 338 32.16 17.44 16.02
N LEU A 339 33.48 17.44 15.80
CA LEU A 339 34.22 16.22 15.46
C LEU A 339 34.26 15.23 16.64
N GLN A 340 34.47 15.73 17.86
CA GLN A 340 34.42 14.89 19.06
C GLN A 340 33.01 14.31 19.26
N GLU A 341 31.99 15.14 19.08
CA GLU A 341 30.60 14.72 19.19
C GLU A 341 30.25 13.67 18.13
N LEU A 342 30.71 13.86 16.89
CA LEU A 342 30.52 12.92 15.80
C LEU A 342 31.13 11.55 16.14
N ILE A 343 32.36 11.54 16.65
CA ILE A 343 33.03 10.31 17.09
C ILE A 343 32.27 9.68 18.25
N ARG A 344 31.82 10.48 19.23
CA ARG A 344 31.07 10.00 20.40
C ARG A 344 29.75 9.32 20.00
N VAL A 345 28.97 9.95 19.13
CA VAL A 345 27.69 9.41 18.65
C VAL A 345 27.90 8.11 17.90
N ILE A 346 28.88 8.06 16.99
CA ILE A 346 29.18 6.85 16.21
C ILE A 346 29.70 5.71 17.07
N GLN A 347 30.50 6.02 18.11
CA GLN A 347 31.02 5.04 19.05
C GLN A 347 29.97 4.54 20.04
N SER A 348 28.82 5.21 20.17
CA SER A 348 27.74 4.77 21.04
C SER A 348 27.08 3.48 20.53
N ASP A 349 26.51 2.70 21.44
CA ASP A 349 25.74 1.51 21.06
C ASP A 349 24.48 1.88 20.28
N GLU A 350 23.89 3.06 20.55
CA GLU A 350 22.70 3.56 19.87
C GLU A 350 22.89 3.61 18.34
N TYR A 351 24.06 4.06 17.88
CA TYR A 351 24.40 4.11 16.46
C TYR A 351 24.29 2.76 15.74
N VAL A 352 24.49 1.63 16.42
CA VAL A 352 24.38 0.31 15.80
C VAL A 352 22.92 -0.14 15.65
N TYR A 353 22.04 0.34 16.53
CA TYR A 353 20.65 -0.11 16.66
C TYR A 353 19.58 0.87 16.11
N SER A 354 19.95 2.10 15.74
CA SER A 354 19.03 3.09 15.12
C SER A 354 18.58 2.74 13.69
#